data_AF-A0A507ERS6-F1
#
_entry.id   AF-A0A507ERS6-F1
#
_cell.length_a   1.000
_cell.length_b   1.000
_cell.length_c   1.000
_cell.angle_alpha   90.00
_cell.angle_beta   90.00
_cell.angle_gamma   90.00
#
_symmetry.space_group_name_H-M   'P 1'
#
loop_
_entity.id
_entity.type
_entity.pdbx_description
1 polymer ?
#
loop_
_entity_poly.entity_id
_entity_poly.type
_entity_poly.pdbx_seq_one_letter_code
_entity_poly.pdbx_strand_id
1 'polypeptide(L)'
;MAQGFDSPSKPEASVAAQNSDAEADSAGPSPLNGVTSDESLPSTPGLMPVPDVHVLIGTFNLATRIPNPTIKDIPNLLSWLSPPPSTPGTPTPDLVVVGFQELLSQSRAAWLPTRECSHGLAKLAVKHDQGRLKWLDNWVQLVQDTLQTIYGGNGTVDENSDMKGEKENITSDGHSNDTSRSNGDSVSAEENNDTTQSFRRSNRELDPSNAREIRYEPYCISRMVALGLLVFIRVDRLSHVKIRGVWEASMGTGLIGAYGNKGVEGIGLDLDILDMQFYSRSISICFANSHLGPHEGFWYYNWRNEEVRHLFETLVFTSTAAPYNVRSVHDFNATFFFGDMNYRLVGAGVKPKEARTAFRDAVIKRIDEGAVKDLVEMDELSLIRERQRFEPLAGFLEPPITFLPSYKFNVGLKAKLSSTSAADCYSKTRMPAYCDRILFRATDLSQPRPFNALVPHTRSHMMTEDNWKAARAYTTNCIQWLYYHCASDVVWSDHKPVAALFSLKLDLLSTERHASRALQPEEEDKLIEWVTKERRKRFKNVLYGSWVFRLVVVVFVGCLVWWIPKMADWKRLWATYIPHRLIDELSLGKRSAGQCPKVTVQQ
;
A
#
# COMPACT_ATOMS: atom_id res chain seq x y z
N MET A 1 9.87 33.08 -43.38
CA MET A 1 10.04 32.73 -44.81
C MET A 1 9.25 31.47 -45.08
N ALA A 2 8.48 31.49 -46.16
CA ALA A 2 7.52 30.47 -46.57
C ALA A 2 8.18 29.25 -47.26
N GLN A 3 7.32 28.28 -47.63
CA GLN A 3 7.48 27.11 -48.52
C GLN A 3 7.77 25.79 -47.78
N GLY A 4 7.11 24.65 -48.03
CA GLY A 4 6.15 24.26 -49.06
C GLY A 4 6.57 22.94 -49.73
N PHE A 5 5.64 21.99 -49.80
CA PHE A 5 5.53 20.81 -50.70
C PHE A 5 6.16 19.44 -50.38
N ASP A 6 5.23 18.47 -50.36
CA ASP A 6 5.14 17.21 -51.10
C ASP A 6 5.40 15.83 -50.47
N SER A 7 4.39 14.99 -50.71
CA SER A 7 4.31 13.54 -50.45
C SER A 7 4.91 12.76 -51.61
N PRO A 8 5.20 11.46 -51.42
CA PRO A 8 5.05 10.54 -52.54
C PRO A 8 4.25 9.27 -52.22
N SER A 9 3.77 8.71 -53.31
CA SER A 9 2.74 7.73 -53.58
C SER A 9 3.14 6.26 -53.38
N LYS A 10 2.09 5.41 -53.28
CA LYS A 10 2.07 3.95 -53.44
C LYS A 10 2.79 3.44 -54.71
N PRO A 11 3.06 2.12 -54.75
CA PRO A 11 2.82 1.35 -55.97
C PRO A 11 1.88 0.15 -55.75
N GLU A 12 1.02 -0.09 -56.74
CA GLU A 12 0.34 -1.36 -57.02
C GLU A 12 1.05 -2.06 -58.18
N ALA A 13 1.09 -3.40 -58.17
CA ALA A 13 1.31 -4.23 -59.33
C ALA A 13 0.48 -5.52 -59.22
N SER A 14 -0.07 -5.91 -60.36
CA SER A 14 -1.10 -6.90 -60.65
C SER A 14 -0.56 -8.34 -60.86
N VAL A 15 -1.46 -9.35 -60.91
CA VAL A 15 -1.75 -10.22 -62.09
C VAL A 15 -2.62 -11.45 -61.71
N ALA A 16 -3.77 -11.54 -62.40
CA ALA A 16 -4.55 -12.68 -62.96
C ALA A 16 -4.69 -14.07 -62.27
N ALA A 17 -5.94 -14.58 -62.22
CA ALA A 17 -6.43 -15.68 -63.08
C ALA A 17 -7.95 -15.97 -62.84
N GLN A 18 -8.61 -16.48 -63.90
CA GLN A 18 -10.06 -16.65 -64.11
C GLN A 18 -10.59 -18.07 -63.78
N ASN A 19 -11.93 -18.19 -63.90
CA ASN A 19 -12.82 -19.36 -64.13
C ASN A 19 -13.69 -19.72 -62.91
N SER A 20 -14.98 -19.35 -62.87
CA SER A 20 -16.15 -19.89 -63.61
C SER A 20 -16.50 -21.32 -63.21
N ASP A 21 -17.61 -21.52 -62.49
CA ASP A 21 -18.82 -22.13 -63.05
C ASP A 21 -19.97 -22.14 -62.05
N ALA A 22 -21.17 -22.10 -62.62
CA ALA A 22 -22.47 -21.88 -62.01
C ALA A 22 -23.10 -23.17 -61.47
N GLU A 23 -24.06 -23.05 -60.55
CA GLU A 23 -25.45 -23.45 -60.86
C GLU A 23 -26.41 -22.94 -59.78
N ALA A 24 -27.55 -22.46 -60.28
CA ALA A 24 -28.68 -21.96 -59.53
C ALA A 24 -29.68 -23.10 -59.29
N ASP A 25 -30.45 -23.02 -58.20
CA ASP A 25 -31.87 -23.35 -58.33
C ASP A 25 -32.74 -22.59 -57.33
N SER A 26 -33.88 -22.17 -57.84
CA SER A 26 -34.82 -21.19 -57.28
C SER A 26 -36.12 -21.84 -56.86
N ALA A 27 -36.70 -21.44 -55.72
CA ALA A 27 -38.16 -21.34 -55.51
C ALA A 27 -38.47 -20.66 -54.15
N GLY A 28 -39.21 -19.55 -54.15
CA GLY A 28 -39.94 -19.03 -52.97
C GLY A 28 -41.36 -19.63 -52.88
N PRO A 29 -42.33 -19.08 -52.10
CA PRO A 29 -42.31 -18.02 -51.09
C PRO A 29 -42.97 -18.40 -49.73
N SER A 30 -42.91 -17.53 -48.71
CA SER A 30 -43.67 -17.58 -47.42
C SER A 30 -45.21 -17.39 -47.61
N PRO A 31 -46.11 -17.39 -46.59
CA PRO A 31 -45.99 -17.56 -45.11
C PRO A 31 -47.13 -18.39 -44.42
N LEU A 32 -47.08 -18.54 -43.07
CA LEU A 32 -48.18 -18.65 -42.06
C LEU A 32 -48.12 -19.83 -41.05
N ASN A 33 -47.96 -19.43 -39.78
CA ASN A 33 -48.45 -19.95 -38.49
C ASN A 33 -49.14 -21.34 -38.42
N GLY A 34 -48.70 -22.16 -37.45
CA GLY A 34 -49.55 -23.18 -36.82
C GLY A 34 -48.80 -24.34 -36.13
N VAL A 35 -48.49 -24.16 -34.84
CA VAL A 35 -48.37 -25.12 -33.71
C VAL A 35 -48.41 -26.63 -34.08
N THR A 36 -47.39 -27.45 -33.74
CA THR A 36 -47.36 -28.23 -32.49
C THR A 36 -46.04 -29.00 -32.34
N SER A 37 -45.47 -28.91 -31.12
CA SER A 37 -44.65 -29.89 -30.38
C SER A 37 -43.72 -30.84 -31.14
N ASP A 38 -42.41 -30.66 -30.94
CA ASP A 38 -41.52 -31.80 -30.76
C ASP A 38 -40.37 -31.49 -29.80
N GLU A 39 -39.94 -32.54 -29.11
CA GLU A 39 -39.27 -32.59 -27.81
C GLU A 39 -37.99 -31.75 -27.68
N SER A 40 -37.95 -30.89 -26.65
CA SER A 40 -36.72 -30.30 -26.15
C SER A 40 -35.87 -31.35 -25.45
N LEU A 41 -34.68 -31.61 -25.99
CA LEU A 41 -33.57 -32.24 -25.28
C LEU A 41 -33.44 -31.65 -23.86
N PRO A 42 -33.21 -32.47 -22.81
CA PRO A 42 -33.06 -31.95 -21.47
C PRO A 42 -31.85 -31.01 -21.43
N SER A 43 -32.12 -29.76 -21.07
CA SER A 43 -31.10 -28.77 -20.76
C SER A 43 -30.15 -29.36 -19.73
N THR A 44 -28.85 -29.31 -20.04
CA THR A 44 -27.79 -29.58 -19.07
C THR A 44 -28.11 -28.77 -17.81
N PRO A 45 -28.12 -29.38 -16.60
CA PRO A 45 -28.38 -28.62 -15.38
C PRO A 45 -27.40 -27.45 -15.34
N GLY A 46 -27.92 -26.22 -15.38
CA GLY A 46 -27.10 -25.03 -15.39
C GLY A 46 -26.18 -25.06 -14.16
N LEU A 47 -24.86 -25.06 -14.38
CA LEU A 47 -23.90 -24.83 -13.31
C LEU A 47 -24.35 -23.56 -12.57
N MET A 48 -24.63 -23.67 -11.27
CA MET A 48 -24.91 -22.47 -10.49
C MET A 48 -23.63 -21.64 -10.44
N PRO A 49 -23.71 -20.30 -10.55
CA PRO A 49 -22.52 -19.45 -10.49
C PRO A 49 -21.80 -19.67 -9.16
N VAL A 50 -20.47 -19.82 -9.20
CA VAL A 50 -19.70 -19.92 -7.95
C VAL A 50 -19.66 -18.54 -7.30
N PRO A 51 -19.92 -18.43 -5.98
CA PRO A 51 -19.94 -17.15 -5.31
C PRO A 51 -18.56 -16.47 -5.40
N ASP A 52 -18.56 -15.20 -5.77
CA ASP A 52 -17.37 -14.36 -5.80
C ASP A 52 -16.69 -14.30 -4.41
N VAL A 53 -15.37 -14.09 -4.41
CA VAL A 53 -14.61 -13.76 -3.21
C VAL A 53 -14.42 -12.26 -3.13
N HIS A 54 -14.75 -11.69 -1.97
CA HIS A 54 -14.64 -10.26 -1.73
C HIS A 54 -13.38 -9.95 -0.92
N VAL A 55 -12.56 -9.03 -1.41
CA VAL A 55 -11.29 -8.66 -0.79
C VAL A 55 -11.24 -7.16 -0.54
N LEU A 56 -11.20 -6.76 0.72
CA LEU A 56 -10.96 -5.37 1.15
C LEU A 56 -9.46 -5.16 1.29
N ILE A 57 -8.94 -4.12 0.64
CA ILE A 57 -7.53 -3.72 0.74
C ILE A 57 -7.45 -2.30 1.27
N GLY A 58 -6.69 -2.12 2.34
CA GLY A 58 -6.38 -0.82 2.92
C GLY A 58 -4.88 -0.54 2.91
N THR A 59 -4.49 0.72 2.67
CA THR A 59 -3.12 1.20 2.89
C THR A 59 -3.09 2.44 3.78
N PHE A 60 -2.13 2.49 4.70
CA PHE A 60 -1.94 3.65 5.58
C PHE A 60 -0.46 3.88 5.93
N ASN A 61 0.09 5.02 5.52
CA ASN A 61 1.37 5.52 6.01
C ASN A 61 1.18 6.19 7.37
N LEU A 62 1.84 5.64 8.40
CA LEU A 62 1.62 5.98 9.80
C LEU A 62 2.53 7.11 10.31
N ALA A 63 3.44 7.62 9.49
CA ALA A 63 4.41 8.66 9.87
C ALA A 63 5.12 8.34 11.21
N THR A 64 5.47 7.07 11.44
CA THR A 64 6.16 6.55 12.65
C THR A 64 5.39 6.62 13.95
N ARG A 65 4.08 6.91 13.89
CA ARG A 65 3.21 6.93 15.07
C ARG A 65 2.73 5.51 15.40
N ILE A 66 2.60 5.22 16.70
CA ILE A 66 2.15 3.92 17.23
C ILE A 66 0.95 4.18 18.16
N PRO A 67 -0.17 3.43 18.04
CA PRO A 67 -1.31 3.58 18.92
C PRO A 67 -0.91 3.25 20.35
N ASN A 68 -1.25 4.16 21.27
CA ASN A 68 -1.02 3.96 22.70
C ASN A 68 -2.37 4.01 23.44
N PRO A 69 -2.94 2.84 23.79
CA PRO A 69 -4.24 2.76 24.46
C PRO A 69 -4.28 3.49 25.81
N THR A 70 -3.16 3.58 26.52
CA THR A 70 -3.09 4.19 27.85
C THR A 70 -3.32 5.71 27.81
N ILE A 71 -3.01 6.37 26.70
CA ILE A 71 -3.13 7.84 26.56
C ILE A 71 -4.23 8.27 25.57
N LYS A 72 -5.10 7.34 25.15
CA LYS A 72 -6.17 7.56 24.15
C LYS A 72 -5.68 8.14 22.82
N ASP A 73 -4.41 7.97 22.46
CA ASP A 73 -3.86 8.36 21.15
C ASP A 73 -4.02 7.18 20.17
N ILE A 74 -5.23 7.03 19.65
CA ILE A 74 -5.64 5.96 18.74
C ILE A 74 -6.33 6.58 17.52
N PRO A 75 -5.96 6.22 16.28
CA PRO A 75 -6.69 6.65 15.10
C PRO A 75 -8.09 6.00 15.03
N ASN A 76 -9.10 6.78 14.67
CA ASN A 76 -10.40 6.21 14.29
C ASN A 76 -10.27 5.57 12.90
N LEU A 77 -10.42 4.25 12.81
CA LEU A 77 -10.30 3.50 11.56
C LEU A 77 -11.66 3.22 10.89
N LEU A 78 -12.78 3.63 11.50
CA LEU A 78 -14.12 3.31 11.01
C LEU A 78 -14.35 3.85 9.60
N SER A 79 -14.08 5.13 9.36
CA SER A 79 -14.25 5.77 8.05
C SER A 79 -13.30 5.24 6.97
N TRP A 80 -12.26 4.51 7.35
CA TRP A 80 -11.32 3.88 6.43
C TRP A 80 -11.74 2.47 6.02
N LEU A 81 -12.16 1.64 6.98
CA LEU A 81 -12.49 0.24 6.71
C LEU A 81 -13.98 0.00 6.45
N SER A 82 -14.83 1.01 6.67
CA SER A 82 -16.25 0.94 6.33
C SER A 82 -16.48 1.22 4.85
N PRO A 83 -17.48 0.59 4.24
CA PRO A 83 -17.95 1.03 2.92
C PRO A 83 -18.35 2.51 2.94
N PRO A 84 -18.03 3.28 1.89
CA PRO A 84 -18.51 4.64 1.76
C PRO A 84 -20.05 4.70 1.78
N PRO A 85 -20.66 5.77 2.36
CA PRO A 85 -22.11 5.95 2.35
C PRO A 85 -22.73 5.96 0.95
N SER A 86 -21.94 6.35 -0.07
CA SER A 86 -22.34 6.35 -1.48
C SER A 86 -22.45 4.96 -2.11
N THR A 87 -22.10 3.89 -1.38
CA THR A 87 -22.13 2.50 -1.86
C THR A 87 -22.91 1.59 -0.90
N PRO A 88 -24.23 1.84 -0.71
CA PRO A 88 -25.06 1.00 0.15
C PRO A 88 -25.21 -0.40 -0.44
N GLY A 89 -25.34 -1.41 0.44
CA GLY A 89 -25.51 -2.81 0.02
C GLY A 89 -24.25 -3.50 -0.50
N THR A 90 -23.07 -2.92 -0.23
CA THR A 90 -21.79 -3.56 -0.53
C THR A 90 -21.62 -4.86 0.26
N PRO A 91 -21.11 -5.92 -0.39
CA PRO A 91 -20.91 -7.21 0.24
C PRO A 91 -19.85 -7.12 1.35
N THR A 92 -20.04 -7.92 2.39
CA THR A 92 -19.07 -8.05 3.48
C THR A 92 -17.82 -8.80 2.98
N PRO A 93 -16.60 -8.28 3.20
CA PRO A 93 -15.37 -8.90 2.70
C PRO A 93 -15.15 -10.32 3.24
N ASP A 94 -14.69 -11.26 2.41
CA ASP A 94 -14.21 -12.57 2.90
C ASP A 94 -12.77 -12.45 3.45
N LEU A 95 -11.97 -11.57 2.83
CA LEU A 95 -10.60 -11.23 3.26
C LEU A 95 -10.47 -9.72 3.46
N VAL A 96 -9.75 -9.32 4.50
CA VAL A 96 -9.33 -7.93 4.72
C VAL A 96 -7.81 -7.90 4.80
N VAL A 97 -7.18 -7.08 3.95
CA VAL A 97 -5.73 -6.95 3.87
C VAL A 97 -5.34 -5.51 4.12
N VAL A 98 -4.50 -5.27 5.11
CA VAL A 98 -4.07 -3.92 5.51
C VAL A 98 -2.56 -3.80 5.43
N GLY A 99 -2.08 -2.86 4.61
CA GLY A 99 -0.68 -2.50 4.49
C GLY A 99 -0.35 -1.23 5.25
N PHE A 100 0.69 -1.27 6.08
CA PHE A 100 1.23 -0.11 6.78
C PHE A 100 2.60 0.26 6.24
N GLN A 101 2.89 1.57 6.22
CA GLN A 101 4.22 2.12 5.92
C GLN A 101 4.65 3.08 7.04
N GLU A 102 5.96 3.29 7.17
CA GLU A 102 6.56 4.08 8.26
C GLU A 102 6.10 3.62 9.64
N LEU A 103 6.01 2.31 9.82
CA LEU A 103 5.48 1.69 11.03
C LEU A 103 6.42 1.84 12.26
N LEU A 104 7.71 2.15 12.04
CA LEU A 104 8.71 2.38 13.10
C LEU A 104 9.48 3.69 12.90
N SER A 105 9.88 4.31 14.02
CA SER A 105 10.79 5.46 14.01
C SER A 105 12.19 5.06 13.52
N GLN A 106 12.88 5.99 12.84
CA GLN A 106 14.20 5.78 12.24
C GLN A 106 15.35 5.66 13.27
N SER A 107 15.11 5.12 14.47
CA SER A 107 16.13 4.93 15.52
C SER A 107 17.12 3.82 15.14
N ARG A 108 18.41 3.94 15.55
CA ARG A 108 19.53 3.05 15.16
C ARG A 108 19.27 1.54 15.36
N ALA A 109 18.42 1.15 16.31
CA ALA A 109 18.05 -0.26 16.55
C ALA A 109 17.05 -0.82 15.52
N ALA A 110 16.27 0.05 14.86
CA ALA A 110 15.31 -0.32 13.81
C ALA A 110 15.97 -0.54 12.43
N TRP A 111 17.28 -0.39 12.31
CA TRP A 111 18.02 -0.50 11.03
C TRP A 111 18.57 -1.89 10.74
N LEU A 112 18.46 -2.83 11.68
CA LEU A 112 18.76 -4.23 11.39
C LEU A 112 17.67 -4.79 10.47
N PRO A 113 18.01 -5.46 9.36
CA PRO A 113 17.03 -6.14 8.51
C PRO A 113 16.39 -7.27 9.32
N THR A 114 15.29 -6.98 10.00
CA THR A 114 14.46 -7.97 10.69
C THR A 114 13.22 -8.20 9.84
N ARG A 115 13.11 -9.42 9.32
CA ARG A 115 11.85 -9.95 8.78
C ARG A 115 11.19 -10.78 9.86
N GLU A 116 9.90 -10.54 10.07
CA GLU A 116 9.08 -11.24 11.04
C GLU A 116 7.77 -11.63 10.35
N CYS A 117 7.39 -12.90 10.44
CA CYS A 117 6.12 -13.37 9.92
C CYS A 117 5.50 -14.41 10.85
N SER A 118 4.18 -14.38 10.95
CA SER A 118 3.37 -15.38 11.66
C SER A 118 2.09 -15.66 10.90
N HIS A 119 1.72 -16.93 10.74
CA HIS A 119 0.52 -17.36 10.01
C HIS A 119 -0.26 -18.46 10.75
N GLY A 120 -1.59 -18.43 10.64
CA GLY A 120 -2.56 -19.31 11.31
C GLY A 120 -3.61 -18.53 12.13
N LEU A 121 -4.75 -19.15 12.44
CA LEU A 121 -5.77 -18.52 13.28
C LEU A 121 -5.21 -18.20 14.68
N ALA A 122 -5.57 -17.03 15.22
CA ALA A 122 -4.95 -16.32 16.36
C ALA A 122 -4.56 -17.15 17.61
N LYS A 123 -5.15 -18.33 17.86
CA LYS A 123 -4.75 -19.22 18.96
C LYS A 123 -3.45 -20.01 18.71
N LEU A 124 -2.99 -20.12 17.46
CA LEU A 124 -1.79 -20.87 17.04
C LEU A 124 -0.65 -19.98 16.52
N ALA A 125 -0.95 -18.91 15.75
CA ALA A 125 0.07 -18.04 15.16
C ALA A 125 0.77 -17.13 16.20
N VAL A 126 0.02 -16.55 17.13
CA VAL A 126 0.54 -15.61 18.14
C VAL A 126 1.37 -16.34 19.21
N LYS A 127 1.15 -17.64 19.43
CA LYS A 127 1.92 -18.43 20.42
C LYS A 127 3.38 -18.67 20.02
N HIS A 128 3.70 -18.66 18.72
CA HIS A 128 5.03 -19.05 18.26
C HIS A 128 6.07 -17.92 18.24
N ASP A 129 5.65 -16.65 18.39
CA ASP A 129 6.54 -15.49 18.28
C ASP A 129 6.30 -14.41 19.37
N GLN A 130 5.86 -14.84 20.57
CA GLN A 130 5.44 -14.00 21.71
C GLN A 130 6.47 -12.98 22.26
N GLY A 131 7.58 -12.72 21.57
CA GLY A 131 8.57 -11.70 21.94
C GLY A 131 8.74 -10.56 20.93
N ARG A 132 8.62 -10.81 19.62
CA ARG A 132 9.14 -9.88 18.58
C ARG A 132 8.09 -8.95 17.97
N LEU A 133 6.86 -9.42 17.81
CA LEU A 133 5.77 -8.67 17.17
C LEU A 133 4.81 -7.99 18.16
N LYS A 134 5.08 -8.04 19.48
CA LYS A 134 4.17 -7.51 20.53
C LYS A 134 3.67 -6.08 20.32
N TRP A 135 4.45 -5.26 19.66
CA TRP A 135 4.08 -3.87 19.40
C TRP A 135 3.07 -3.73 18.24
N LEU A 136 3.04 -4.70 17.33
CA LEU A 136 2.04 -4.78 16.26
C LEU A 136 0.70 -5.32 16.79
N ASP A 137 0.70 -5.99 17.95
CA ASP A 137 -0.52 -6.46 18.61
C ASP A 137 -1.53 -5.33 18.80
N ASN A 138 -1.09 -4.10 19.12
CA ASN A 138 -1.97 -2.94 19.22
C ASN A 138 -2.66 -2.62 17.89
N TRP A 139 -1.94 -2.72 16.77
CA TRP A 139 -2.51 -2.49 15.43
C TRP A 139 -3.42 -3.63 15.01
N VAL A 140 -3.01 -4.89 15.26
CA VAL A 140 -3.83 -6.06 14.96
C VAL A 140 -5.15 -6.01 15.73
N GLN A 141 -5.09 -5.73 17.03
CA GLN A 141 -6.26 -5.61 17.88
C GLN A 141 -7.14 -4.43 17.44
N LEU A 142 -6.56 -3.26 17.17
CA LEU A 142 -7.31 -2.10 16.72
C LEU A 142 -8.05 -2.35 15.39
N VAL A 143 -7.39 -2.98 14.41
CA VAL A 143 -8.03 -3.34 13.14
C VAL A 143 -9.10 -4.40 13.38
N GLN A 144 -8.83 -5.43 14.19
CA GLN A 144 -9.81 -6.48 14.50
C GLN A 144 -11.07 -5.92 15.17
N ASP A 145 -10.91 -5.06 16.18
CA ASP A 145 -12.01 -4.43 16.89
C ASP A 145 -12.82 -3.51 15.97
N THR A 146 -12.14 -2.78 15.09
CA THR A 146 -12.79 -1.96 14.06
C THR A 146 -13.62 -2.82 13.11
N LEU A 147 -13.07 -3.94 12.62
CA LEU A 147 -13.79 -4.86 11.74
C LEU A 147 -15.00 -5.49 12.44
N GLN A 148 -14.88 -5.86 13.72
CA GLN A 148 -16.01 -6.35 14.49
C GLN A 148 -17.09 -5.28 14.69
N THR A 149 -16.70 -4.01 14.87
CA THR A 149 -17.64 -2.88 14.97
C THR A 149 -18.41 -2.67 13.66
N ILE A 150 -17.72 -2.76 12.52
CA ILE A 150 -18.33 -2.50 11.20
C ILE A 150 -19.22 -3.67 10.76
N TYR A 151 -18.76 -4.91 10.93
CA TYR A 151 -19.38 -6.08 10.30
C TYR A 151 -20.02 -7.06 11.29
N GLY A 152 -19.71 -6.97 12.59
CA GLY A 152 -20.07 -7.94 13.61
C GLY A 152 -21.54 -7.95 14.04
N GLY A 153 -22.37 -7.01 13.58
CA GLY A 153 -23.82 -7.07 13.79
C GLY A 153 -24.34 -6.64 15.17
N ASN A 154 -23.51 -6.04 16.03
CA ASN A 154 -23.96 -5.40 17.28
C ASN A 154 -23.55 -3.92 17.30
N GLY A 155 -24.52 -3.02 17.09
CA GLY A 155 -24.35 -1.59 17.32
C GLY A 155 -25.05 -0.73 16.28
N THR A 156 -26.34 -0.46 16.51
CA THR A 156 -26.89 0.86 16.18
C THR A 156 -25.96 1.91 16.77
N VAL A 157 -25.28 2.68 15.92
CA VAL A 157 -24.69 3.95 16.35
C VAL A 157 -25.88 4.85 16.65
N ASP A 158 -26.28 4.94 17.91
CA ASP A 158 -27.19 5.99 18.35
C ASP A 158 -26.46 7.33 18.19
N GLU A 159 -26.71 8.02 17.07
CA GLU A 159 -26.22 9.38 16.78
C GLU A 159 -26.76 10.46 17.75
N ASN A 160 -27.35 10.08 18.90
CA ASN A 160 -28.07 10.98 19.80
C ASN A 160 -27.54 11.08 21.24
N SER A 161 -26.30 10.65 21.52
CA SER A 161 -25.73 10.82 22.88
C SER A 161 -24.99 12.15 23.12
N ASP A 162 -24.84 13.03 22.12
CA ASP A 162 -24.12 14.31 22.26
C ASP A 162 -25.01 15.56 22.42
N MET A 163 -26.28 15.42 22.81
CA MET A 163 -27.11 16.57 23.20
C MET A 163 -27.99 16.25 24.41
N LYS A 164 -27.41 16.29 25.61
CA LYS A 164 -28.13 16.64 26.86
C LYS A 164 -27.11 16.79 27.99
N GLY A 165 -26.64 18.01 28.20
CA GLY A 165 -25.71 18.25 29.31
C GLY A 165 -25.27 19.69 29.54
N GLU A 166 -26.00 20.71 29.09
CA GLU A 166 -25.76 22.08 29.58
C GLU A 166 -27.06 22.90 29.46
N LYS A 167 -27.83 22.90 30.54
CA LYS A 167 -28.73 24.02 30.86
C LYS A 167 -28.27 24.57 32.18
N GLU A 168 -27.60 25.71 32.09
CA GLU A 168 -27.31 26.61 33.19
C GLU A 168 -28.60 26.90 33.97
N ASN A 169 -28.58 26.58 35.27
CA ASN A 169 -29.50 27.19 36.22
C ASN A 169 -28.71 28.21 37.02
N ILE A 170 -28.89 29.47 36.64
CA ILE A 170 -28.58 30.64 37.45
C ILE A 170 -29.59 30.68 38.59
N THR A 171 -29.12 30.52 39.83
CA THR A 171 -29.74 31.15 41.01
C THR A 171 -28.65 31.56 41.99
N SER A 172 -28.75 32.82 42.37
CA SER A 172 -27.97 33.58 43.33
C SER A 172 -28.13 33.07 44.76
N ASP A 173 -27.06 33.12 45.56
CA ASP A 173 -26.95 33.96 46.77
C ASP A 173 -25.87 33.47 47.75
N GLY A 174 -25.19 34.44 48.38
CA GLY A 174 -24.83 34.32 49.79
C GLY A 174 -23.35 34.15 50.16
N HIS A 175 -22.73 35.28 50.52
CA HIS A 175 -21.42 35.43 51.18
C HIS A 175 -21.16 34.51 52.40
N SER A 176 -19.92 34.06 52.61
CA SER A 176 -18.95 34.66 53.57
C SER A 176 -17.70 33.78 53.77
N ASN A 177 -16.54 34.44 53.84
CA ASN A 177 -15.25 33.91 54.31
C ASN A 177 -15.27 33.79 55.85
N ASP A 178 -14.61 32.79 56.44
CA ASP A 178 -13.29 32.96 57.09
C ASP A 178 -12.76 31.67 57.79
N THR A 179 -11.43 31.64 57.88
CA THR A 179 -10.41 30.79 58.55
C THR A 179 -10.73 29.92 59.78
N SER A 180 -10.09 28.73 59.87
CA SER A 180 -9.12 28.35 60.94
C SER A 180 -8.68 26.86 60.95
N ARG A 181 -7.54 26.62 61.63
CA ARG A 181 -6.65 25.44 61.72
C ARG A 181 -7.24 24.20 62.42
N SER A 182 -6.79 22.98 62.08
CA SER A 182 -5.81 22.15 62.84
C SER A 182 -5.95 20.63 62.64
N ASN A 183 -4.79 19.97 62.42
CA ASN A 183 -4.33 18.61 62.77
C ASN A 183 -5.25 17.37 62.70
N GLY A 184 -4.80 16.40 61.88
CA GLY A 184 -4.45 15.04 62.29
C GLY A 184 -5.58 14.03 62.54
N ASP A 185 -5.80 13.11 61.60
CA ASP A 185 -5.62 11.66 61.83
C ASP A 185 -5.99 10.82 60.59
N SER A 186 -5.53 9.58 60.65
CA SER A 186 -5.31 8.57 59.62
C SER A 186 -6.53 7.87 59.00
N VAL A 187 -6.25 7.21 57.86
CA VAL A 187 -6.89 5.99 57.28
C VAL A 187 -7.87 6.18 56.12
N SER A 188 -7.69 5.26 55.15
CA SER A 188 -8.53 4.79 54.04
C SER A 188 -8.55 5.61 52.75
N ALA A 189 -7.98 4.97 51.73
CA ALA A 189 -8.16 5.25 50.32
C ALA A 189 -9.57 4.86 49.89
N GLU A 190 -10.28 5.80 49.26
CA GLU A 190 -11.40 5.51 48.36
C GLU A 190 -11.10 6.21 47.03
N GLU A 191 -10.59 5.42 46.08
CA GLU A 191 -10.59 5.76 44.66
C GLU A 191 -12.02 5.75 44.16
N ASN A 192 -12.51 6.91 43.72
CA ASN A 192 -13.71 6.99 42.88
C ASN A 192 -13.42 6.30 41.53
N ASN A 193 -13.80 5.04 41.47
CA ASN A 193 -13.61 4.15 40.34
C ASN A 193 -14.91 4.15 39.51
N ASP A 194 -15.07 5.11 38.59
CA ASP A 194 -16.23 5.13 37.70
C ASP A 194 -15.86 5.55 36.28
N THR A 195 -14.98 4.77 35.63
CA THR A 195 -15.00 4.55 34.15
C THR A 195 -14.20 3.33 33.67
N THR A 196 -13.77 2.43 34.55
CA THR A 196 -12.79 1.36 34.22
C THR A 196 -13.40 -0.02 33.93
N GLN A 197 -14.72 -0.15 33.77
CA GLN A 197 -15.37 -1.43 33.45
C GLN A 197 -15.91 -1.49 32.02
N SER A 198 -15.03 -1.80 31.07
CA SER A 198 -15.42 -2.56 29.86
C SER A 198 -14.29 -3.38 29.23
N PHE A 199 -13.04 -3.24 29.66
CA PHE A 199 -11.92 -4.09 29.21
C PHE A 199 -11.65 -5.27 30.16
N ARG A 200 -12.60 -6.21 30.27
CA ARG A 200 -12.33 -7.57 30.75
C ARG A 200 -12.90 -8.58 29.76
N ARG A 201 -12.00 -9.26 29.03
CA ARG A 201 -12.28 -10.47 28.25
C ARG A 201 -13.01 -11.47 29.14
N SER A 202 -14.26 -11.79 28.82
CA SER A 202 -14.83 -13.08 29.21
C SER A 202 -14.23 -14.15 28.30
N ASN A 203 -13.47 -15.09 28.87
CA ASN A 203 -13.28 -16.40 28.26
C ASN A 203 -14.64 -17.10 28.25
N ARG A 204 -15.47 -16.83 27.23
CA ARG A 204 -16.69 -17.59 26.99
C ARG A 204 -16.30 -18.81 26.16
N GLU A 205 -16.54 -19.99 26.71
CA GLU A 205 -16.65 -21.20 25.92
C GLU A 205 -17.69 -20.98 24.81
N LEU A 206 -17.39 -21.52 23.63
CA LEU A 206 -18.20 -21.38 22.42
C LEU A 206 -19.61 -21.90 22.68
N ASP A 207 -20.59 -21.00 22.78
CA ASP A 207 -22.00 -21.34 22.66
C ASP A 207 -22.30 -21.63 21.18
N PRO A 208 -22.67 -22.88 20.80
CA PRO A 208 -22.97 -23.25 19.43
C PRO A 208 -24.18 -22.51 18.83
N SER A 209 -24.99 -21.82 19.63
CA SER A 209 -26.16 -21.08 19.16
C SER A 209 -25.83 -19.72 18.50
N ASN A 210 -24.60 -19.21 18.65
CA ASN A 210 -24.19 -17.89 18.13
C ASN A 210 -23.51 -17.92 16.73
N ALA A 211 -23.75 -18.97 15.93
CA ALA A 211 -23.11 -19.22 14.64
C ALA A 211 -23.41 -18.21 13.50
N ARG A 212 -24.11 -17.10 13.78
CA ARG A 212 -24.49 -16.06 12.79
C ARG A 212 -23.71 -14.75 12.91
N GLU A 213 -22.85 -14.60 13.91
CA GLU A 213 -22.06 -13.39 14.09
C GLU A 213 -20.85 -13.39 13.15
N ILE A 214 -20.76 -12.39 12.26
CA ILE A 214 -19.58 -12.20 11.41
C ILE A 214 -18.40 -11.89 12.31
N ARG A 215 -17.28 -12.58 12.08
CA ARG A 215 -16.07 -12.39 12.86
C ARG A 215 -14.85 -12.43 11.96
N TYR A 216 -13.93 -11.48 12.18
CA TYR A 216 -12.62 -11.49 11.55
C TYR A 216 -11.56 -11.92 12.54
N GLU A 217 -10.65 -12.78 12.07
CA GLU A 217 -9.46 -13.19 12.84
C GLU A 217 -8.21 -12.89 12.01
N PRO A 218 -7.12 -12.41 12.64
CA PRO A 218 -5.85 -12.31 11.95
C PRO A 218 -5.41 -13.70 11.51
N TYR A 219 -5.01 -13.80 10.25
CA TYR A 219 -4.57 -15.04 9.63
C TYR A 219 -3.08 -15.00 9.30
N CYS A 220 -2.58 -13.89 8.74
CA CYS A 220 -1.17 -13.73 8.43
C CYS A 220 -0.72 -12.31 8.75
N ILE A 221 0.49 -12.20 9.29
CA ILE A 221 1.13 -10.95 9.66
C ILE A 221 2.54 -11.03 9.12
N SER A 222 2.96 -10.07 8.29
CA SER A 222 4.34 -9.98 7.82
C SER A 222 4.88 -8.57 7.96
N ARG A 223 6.19 -8.48 8.20
CA ARG A 223 6.88 -7.20 8.40
C ARG A 223 8.29 -7.24 7.84
N MET A 224 8.67 -6.16 7.15
CA MET A 224 10.05 -5.80 6.84
C MET A 224 10.33 -4.39 7.34
N VAL A 225 11.10 -4.27 8.42
CA VAL A 225 11.51 -3.00 9.04
C VAL A 225 10.30 -2.07 9.29
N ALA A 226 10.00 -1.14 8.37
CA ALA A 226 8.95 -0.12 8.52
C ALA A 226 7.72 -0.39 7.64
N LEU A 227 7.68 -1.50 6.91
CA LEU A 227 6.50 -1.97 6.18
C LEU A 227 5.87 -3.12 6.95
N GLY A 228 4.55 -3.07 7.13
CA GLY A 228 3.75 -4.14 7.72
C GLY A 228 2.62 -4.55 6.79
N LEU A 229 2.23 -5.82 6.82
CA LEU A 229 1.13 -6.36 6.03
C LEU A 229 0.33 -7.34 6.89
N LEU A 230 -0.94 -7.04 7.10
CA LEU A 230 -1.87 -7.82 7.90
C LEU A 230 -2.95 -8.42 7.00
N VAL A 231 -3.27 -9.69 7.20
CA VAL A 231 -4.35 -10.41 6.53
C VAL A 231 -5.31 -10.93 7.59
N PHE A 232 -6.58 -10.55 7.48
CA PHE A 232 -7.68 -11.06 8.29
C PHE A 232 -8.61 -11.90 7.42
N ILE A 233 -9.15 -12.97 7.99
CA ILE A 233 -10.12 -13.84 7.35
C ILE A 233 -11.44 -13.83 8.10
N ARG A 234 -12.54 -13.84 7.34
CA ARG A 234 -13.89 -14.00 7.88
C ARG A 234 -14.15 -15.45 8.31
N VAL A 235 -14.36 -15.66 9.60
CA VAL A 235 -14.36 -16.99 10.24
C VAL A 235 -15.58 -17.84 9.85
N ASP A 236 -16.75 -17.23 9.75
CA ASP A 236 -18.00 -17.92 9.37
C ASP A 236 -17.99 -18.41 7.91
N ARG A 237 -16.99 -17.99 7.12
CA ARG A 237 -16.78 -18.40 5.73
C ARG A 237 -15.65 -19.42 5.55
N LEU A 238 -15.00 -19.89 6.63
CA LEU A 238 -13.89 -20.86 6.53
C LEU A 238 -14.27 -22.23 5.97
N SER A 239 -15.56 -22.62 6.05
CA SER A 239 -16.07 -23.80 5.36
C SER A 239 -16.02 -23.65 3.85
N HIS A 240 -16.13 -22.41 3.35
CA HIS A 240 -16.16 -22.06 1.92
C HIS A 240 -14.80 -21.63 1.40
N VAL A 241 -14.05 -20.77 2.13
CA VAL A 241 -12.75 -20.25 1.72
C VAL A 241 -11.66 -20.85 2.60
N LYS A 242 -10.92 -21.81 2.07
CA LYS A 242 -9.84 -22.52 2.77
C LYS A 242 -8.48 -22.05 2.27
N ILE A 243 -7.66 -21.52 3.16
CA ILE A 243 -6.27 -21.20 2.84
C ILE A 243 -5.43 -22.48 2.88
N ARG A 244 -4.76 -22.80 1.77
CA ARG A 244 -3.91 -23.99 1.60
C ARG A 244 -2.42 -23.70 1.70
N GLY A 245 -2.01 -22.53 1.26
CA GLY A 245 -0.61 -22.13 1.18
C GLY A 245 -0.46 -20.66 1.51
N VAL A 246 0.60 -20.35 2.25
CA VAL A 246 1.05 -18.98 2.48
C VAL A 246 2.44 -18.85 1.86
N TRP A 247 2.60 -17.80 1.07
CA TRP A 247 3.81 -17.42 0.40
C TRP A 247 4.21 -16.03 0.86
N GLU A 248 5.50 -15.78 0.96
CA GLU A 248 5.97 -14.53 1.53
C GLU A 248 7.18 -14.01 0.76
N ALA A 249 7.21 -12.70 0.54
CA ALA A 249 8.31 -12.01 -0.13
C ALA A 249 8.62 -10.69 0.56
N SER A 250 9.89 -10.32 0.61
CA SER A 250 10.31 -9.00 1.05
C SER A 250 11.49 -8.52 0.22
N MET A 251 11.54 -7.21 -0.04
CA MET A 251 12.65 -6.59 -0.73
C MET A 251 12.79 -5.15 -0.28
N GLY A 252 13.92 -4.83 0.35
CA GLY A 252 14.28 -3.45 0.67
C GLY A 252 14.81 -2.73 -0.57
N THR A 253 14.43 -1.46 -0.73
CA THR A 253 14.95 -0.56 -1.78
C THR A 253 15.49 0.76 -1.21
N GLY A 254 15.60 0.87 0.13
CA GLY A 254 16.08 2.04 0.86
C GLY A 254 17.54 2.42 0.54
N LEU A 255 18.22 3.18 1.41
CA LEU A 255 19.60 3.65 1.13
C LEU A 255 20.51 2.51 0.61
N ILE A 256 21.15 2.68 -0.54
CA ILE A 256 21.99 1.65 -1.17
C ILE A 256 21.21 0.39 -1.64
N GLY A 257 19.87 0.37 -1.61
CA GLY A 257 19.03 -0.77 -2.01
C GLY A 257 18.90 -1.86 -0.95
N ALA A 258 19.47 -1.70 0.25
CA ALA A 258 19.61 -2.80 1.22
C ALA A 258 18.72 -2.63 2.46
N TYR A 259 18.27 -1.41 2.76
CA TYR A 259 17.47 -1.16 3.96
C TYR A 259 15.98 -1.30 3.68
N GLY A 260 15.26 -1.96 4.59
CA GLY A 260 13.84 -2.25 4.49
C GLY A 260 12.90 -1.09 4.84
N ASN A 261 13.40 0.14 5.00
CA ASN A 261 12.54 1.31 5.27
C ASN A 261 11.77 1.80 4.01
N LYS A 262 12.21 1.34 2.84
CA LYS A 262 11.56 1.46 1.53
C LYS A 262 11.62 0.09 0.86
N GLY A 263 10.70 -0.19 -0.05
CA GLY A 263 10.66 -1.45 -0.77
C GLY A 263 9.27 -2.06 -0.77
N VAL A 264 9.19 -3.37 -0.59
CA VAL A 264 7.92 -4.12 -0.59
C VAL A 264 7.92 -5.25 0.42
N GLU A 265 6.75 -5.46 0.99
CA GLU A 265 6.37 -6.63 1.78
C GLU A 265 5.21 -7.34 1.08
N GLY A 266 5.32 -8.65 0.87
CA GLY A 266 4.41 -9.42 0.06
C GLY A 266 3.89 -10.67 0.76
N ILE A 267 2.58 -10.91 0.68
CA ILE A 267 1.94 -12.18 1.07
C ILE A 267 1.17 -12.73 -0.13
N GLY A 268 1.42 -13.98 -0.47
CA GLY A 268 0.63 -14.78 -1.40
C GLY A 268 -0.19 -15.82 -0.66
N LEU A 269 -1.43 -16.04 -1.09
CA LEU A 269 -2.34 -17.05 -0.54
C LEU A 269 -2.80 -17.98 -1.64
N ASP A 270 -2.74 -19.29 -1.40
CA ASP A 270 -3.48 -20.28 -2.19
C ASP A 270 -4.79 -20.58 -1.48
N LEU A 271 -5.91 -20.42 -2.17
CA LEU A 271 -7.26 -20.59 -1.66
C LEU A 271 -7.97 -21.71 -2.40
N ASP A 272 -8.55 -22.64 -1.64
CA ASP A 272 -9.60 -23.52 -2.13
C ASP A 272 -10.95 -22.94 -1.77
N ILE A 273 -11.83 -22.85 -2.76
CA ILE A 273 -13.17 -22.31 -2.62
C ILE A 273 -14.15 -23.42 -2.94
N LEU A 274 -14.87 -23.84 -1.90
CA LEU A 274 -15.90 -24.86 -1.99
C LEU A 274 -17.23 -24.20 -2.32
N ASP A 275 -17.74 -24.53 -3.51
CA ASP A 275 -19.08 -24.12 -3.90
C ASP A 275 -20.16 -24.99 -3.21
N MET A 276 -21.42 -24.59 -3.37
CA MET A 276 -22.57 -25.27 -2.78
C MET A 276 -22.84 -26.67 -3.38
N GLN A 277 -22.12 -27.04 -4.45
CA GLN A 277 -22.19 -28.33 -5.15
C GLN A 277 -20.95 -29.20 -4.89
N PHE A 278 -20.08 -28.81 -3.94
CA PHE A 278 -18.83 -29.49 -3.61
C PHE A 278 -17.75 -29.47 -4.71
N TYR A 279 -17.87 -28.62 -5.73
CA TYR A 279 -16.74 -28.35 -6.61
C TYR A 279 -15.73 -27.46 -5.88
N SER A 280 -14.47 -27.90 -5.90
CA SER A 280 -13.35 -27.15 -5.35
C SER A 280 -12.71 -26.33 -6.45
N ARG A 281 -12.90 -25.02 -6.40
CA ARG A 281 -12.12 -24.07 -7.21
C ARG A 281 -10.87 -23.69 -6.46
N SER A 282 -9.76 -23.52 -7.16
CA SER A 282 -8.50 -23.16 -6.52
C SER A 282 -7.96 -21.89 -7.18
N ILE A 283 -7.64 -20.88 -6.38
CA ILE A 283 -7.05 -19.62 -6.86
C ILE A 283 -5.85 -19.23 -6.01
N SER A 284 -4.93 -18.47 -6.59
CA SER A 284 -3.83 -17.85 -5.87
C SER A 284 -3.92 -16.32 -5.94
N ILE A 285 -3.77 -15.66 -4.79
CA ILE A 285 -3.86 -14.21 -4.65
C ILE A 285 -2.57 -13.68 -4.04
N CYS A 286 -1.99 -12.63 -4.64
CA CYS A 286 -0.82 -11.92 -4.13
C CYS A 286 -1.20 -10.51 -3.64
N PHE A 287 -0.67 -10.14 -2.48
CA PHE A 287 -0.77 -8.82 -1.87
C PHE A 287 0.64 -8.27 -1.68
N ALA A 288 0.99 -7.19 -2.37
CA ALA A 288 2.30 -6.57 -2.32
C ALA A 288 2.18 -5.12 -1.84
N ASN A 289 2.45 -4.91 -0.55
CA ASN A 289 2.47 -3.60 0.09
C ASN A 289 3.83 -2.93 -0.11
N SER A 290 3.85 -1.74 -0.70
CA SER A 290 5.05 -1.02 -1.10
C SER A 290 5.23 0.31 -0.39
N HIS A 291 6.49 0.75 -0.34
CA HIS A 291 6.87 2.08 0.09
C HIS A 291 8.04 2.55 -0.77
N LEU A 292 7.75 3.35 -1.80
CA LEU A 292 8.73 3.73 -2.84
C LEU A 292 9.48 5.03 -2.51
N GLY A 293 10.51 5.32 -3.29
CA GLY A 293 11.38 6.48 -3.12
C GLY A 293 10.64 7.83 -3.06
N PRO A 294 10.91 8.67 -2.04
CA PRO A 294 10.20 9.92 -1.85
C PRO A 294 10.73 11.03 -2.78
N HIS A 295 10.24 12.26 -2.57
CA HIS A 295 10.62 13.52 -3.25
C HIS A 295 10.01 13.75 -4.63
N GLU A 296 10.10 15.02 -5.06
CA GLU A 296 9.40 15.61 -6.21
C GLU A 296 10.38 15.89 -7.34
N GLY A 297 9.93 15.74 -8.59
CA GLY A 297 10.69 16.09 -9.78
C GLY A 297 11.18 14.89 -10.60
N PHE A 298 11.60 15.18 -11.83
CA PHE A 298 11.86 14.20 -12.89
C PHE A 298 12.84 13.08 -12.49
N TRP A 299 13.90 13.42 -11.76
CA TRP A 299 14.88 12.41 -11.32
C TRP A 299 14.26 11.38 -10.36
N TYR A 300 13.49 11.84 -9.37
CA TYR A 300 12.82 10.96 -8.39
C TYR A 300 11.68 10.16 -9.02
N TYR A 301 10.96 10.75 -9.98
CA TYR A 301 9.98 10.04 -10.80
C TYR A 301 10.61 8.84 -11.53
N ASN A 302 11.72 9.06 -12.24
CA ASN A 302 12.42 7.97 -12.93
C ASN A 302 13.01 6.94 -11.95
N TRP A 303 13.48 7.38 -10.79
CA TRP A 303 13.94 6.48 -9.73
C TRP A 303 12.83 5.54 -9.26
N ARG A 304 11.62 6.07 -8.97
CA ARG A 304 10.46 5.24 -8.60
C ARG A 304 10.08 4.25 -9.69
N ASN A 305 10.08 4.67 -10.96
CA ASN A 305 9.81 3.76 -12.08
C ASN A 305 10.81 2.59 -12.11
N GLU A 306 12.09 2.87 -11.85
CA GLU A 306 13.11 1.84 -11.79
C GLU A 306 13.03 0.98 -10.53
N GLU A 307 12.56 1.53 -9.39
CA GLU A 307 12.16 0.73 -8.22
C GLU A 307 11.02 -0.24 -8.54
N VAL A 308 9.95 0.23 -9.18
CA VAL A 308 8.83 -0.62 -9.59
C VAL A 308 9.31 -1.73 -10.51
N ARG A 309 10.07 -1.40 -11.56
CA ARG A 309 10.63 -2.41 -12.47
C ARG A 309 11.40 -3.48 -11.71
N HIS A 310 12.39 -3.08 -10.92
CA HIS A 310 13.22 -4.04 -10.20
C HIS A 310 12.46 -4.90 -9.20
N LEU A 311 11.44 -4.32 -8.55
CA LEU A 311 10.55 -5.07 -7.69
C LEU A 311 9.85 -6.18 -8.47
N PHE A 312 9.17 -5.84 -9.57
CA PHE A 312 8.44 -6.83 -10.37
C PHE A 312 9.36 -7.89 -10.98
N GLU A 313 10.56 -7.49 -11.41
CA GLU A 313 11.51 -8.43 -11.99
C GLU A 313 12.14 -9.35 -10.92
N THR A 314 12.43 -8.84 -9.71
CA THR A 314 13.26 -9.58 -8.72
C THR A 314 12.56 -9.99 -7.42
N LEU A 315 11.26 -9.71 -7.24
CA LEU A 315 10.53 -10.12 -6.04
C LEU A 315 10.16 -11.60 -6.13
N VAL A 316 10.66 -12.37 -5.17
CA VAL A 316 10.49 -13.82 -5.09
C VAL A 316 9.77 -14.17 -3.80
N PHE A 317 8.68 -14.90 -3.96
CA PHE A 317 7.86 -15.47 -2.92
C PHE A 317 8.33 -16.89 -2.61
N THR A 318 8.49 -17.18 -1.33
CA THR A 318 8.87 -18.49 -0.80
C THR A 318 7.81 -18.98 0.17
N SER A 319 7.65 -20.29 0.33
CA SER A 319 6.76 -20.87 1.34
C SER A 319 7.52 -21.81 2.27
N THR A 320 7.24 -21.75 3.57
CA THR A 320 7.78 -22.71 4.55
C THR A 320 7.26 -24.13 4.31
N ALA A 321 6.04 -24.26 3.79
CA ALA A 321 5.43 -25.55 3.46
C ALA A 321 5.96 -26.14 2.14
N ALA A 322 6.55 -25.31 1.27
CA ALA A 322 7.14 -25.71 0.00
C ALA A 322 8.49 -25.00 -0.20
N PRO A 323 9.53 -25.38 0.57
CA PRO A 323 10.80 -24.64 0.63
C PRO A 323 11.64 -24.73 -0.65
N TYR A 324 11.31 -25.67 -1.53
CA TYR A 324 11.96 -25.89 -2.83
C TYR A 324 11.13 -25.36 -4.00
N ASN A 325 10.13 -24.51 -3.72
CA ASN A 325 9.32 -23.86 -4.74
C ASN A 325 9.39 -22.35 -4.53
N VAL A 326 9.53 -21.61 -5.63
CA VAL A 326 9.43 -20.14 -5.63
C VAL A 326 8.38 -19.61 -6.60
N ARG A 327 7.88 -18.41 -6.32
CA ARG A 327 6.96 -17.67 -7.21
C ARG A 327 7.42 -16.23 -7.43
N SER A 328 7.24 -15.70 -8.62
CA SER A 328 7.27 -14.26 -8.88
C SER A 328 5.90 -13.62 -8.60
N VAL A 329 5.84 -12.30 -8.60
CA VAL A 329 4.58 -11.54 -8.54
C VAL A 329 3.59 -11.93 -9.66
N HIS A 330 4.08 -12.49 -10.77
CA HIS A 330 3.26 -12.85 -11.91
C HIS A 330 2.62 -14.25 -11.78
N ASP A 331 3.06 -15.08 -10.83
CA ASP A 331 2.62 -16.48 -10.63
C ASP A 331 1.35 -16.61 -9.77
N PHE A 332 0.51 -15.57 -9.75
CA PHE A 332 -0.73 -15.52 -8.99
C PHE A 332 -1.91 -15.16 -9.89
N ASN A 333 -3.06 -15.82 -9.71
CA ASN A 333 -4.28 -15.53 -10.49
C ASN A 333 -4.75 -14.09 -10.30
N ALA A 334 -4.66 -13.58 -9.06
CA ALA A 334 -4.93 -12.18 -8.75
C ALA A 334 -3.72 -11.57 -8.04
N THR A 335 -3.36 -10.34 -8.41
CA THR A 335 -2.27 -9.59 -7.76
C THR A 335 -2.74 -8.20 -7.42
N PHE A 336 -2.52 -7.80 -6.18
CA PHE A 336 -2.77 -6.46 -5.68
C PHE A 336 -1.44 -5.80 -5.29
N PHE A 337 -1.11 -4.71 -5.96
CA PHE A 337 0.09 -3.92 -5.68
C PHE A 337 -0.35 -2.56 -5.14
N PHE A 338 -0.02 -2.30 -3.89
CA PHE A 338 -0.55 -1.14 -3.16
C PHE A 338 0.47 -0.56 -2.19
N GLY A 339 0.16 0.55 -1.53
CA GLY A 339 1.04 1.18 -0.55
C GLY A 339 1.27 2.67 -0.81
N ASP A 340 2.29 3.21 -0.14
CA ASP A 340 2.82 4.55 -0.43
C ASP A 340 3.79 4.47 -1.62
N MET A 341 3.24 4.61 -2.81
CA MET A 341 4.00 4.59 -4.07
C MET A 341 4.73 5.91 -4.32
N ASN A 342 4.51 6.95 -3.51
CA ASN A 342 5.23 8.22 -3.54
C ASN A 342 5.26 8.99 -4.88
N TYR A 343 4.45 8.60 -5.87
CA TYR A 343 4.25 9.37 -7.10
C TYR A 343 3.59 10.72 -6.81
N ARG A 344 3.95 11.73 -7.61
CA ARG A 344 3.59 13.14 -7.38
C ARG A 344 2.81 13.71 -8.55
N LEU A 345 2.36 14.95 -8.43
CA LEU A 345 1.86 15.70 -9.57
C LEU A 345 3.03 16.16 -10.46
N VAL A 346 2.86 16.04 -11.77
CA VAL A 346 3.78 16.58 -12.78
C VAL A 346 3.88 18.09 -12.58
N GLY A 347 5.10 18.56 -12.29
CA GLY A 347 5.36 19.95 -11.93
C GLY A 347 5.64 20.19 -10.44
N ALA A 348 5.41 19.21 -9.56
CA ALA A 348 5.68 19.35 -8.12
C ALA A 348 7.14 19.75 -7.80
N GLY A 349 8.09 19.30 -8.63
CA GLY A 349 9.52 19.59 -8.52
C GLY A 349 10.02 20.74 -9.42
N VAL A 350 9.12 21.57 -9.96
CA VAL A 350 9.50 22.69 -10.84
C VAL A 350 10.41 23.69 -10.11
N LYS A 351 11.33 24.29 -10.86
CA LYS A 351 12.22 25.38 -10.41
C LYS A 351 12.08 26.55 -11.39
N PRO A 352 12.24 27.81 -10.95
CA PRO A 352 12.64 28.26 -9.61
C PRO A 352 11.50 28.25 -8.58
N LYS A 353 11.76 28.73 -7.36
CA LYS A 353 10.81 28.64 -6.22
C LYS A 353 9.48 29.35 -6.52
N GLU A 354 9.53 30.45 -7.27
CA GLU A 354 8.40 31.28 -7.66
C GLU A 354 7.43 30.48 -8.54
N ALA A 355 7.97 29.77 -9.53
CA ALA A 355 7.18 28.87 -10.39
C ALA A 355 6.56 27.74 -9.59
N ARG A 356 7.29 27.19 -8.60
CA ARG A 356 6.75 26.16 -7.71
C ARG A 356 5.61 26.68 -6.82
N THR A 357 5.73 27.90 -6.31
CA THR A 357 4.69 28.54 -5.52
C THR A 357 3.44 28.78 -6.37
N ALA A 358 3.57 29.38 -7.55
CA ALA A 358 2.45 29.60 -8.45
C ALA A 358 1.75 28.29 -8.87
N PHE A 359 2.53 27.24 -9.15
CA PHE A 359 1.98 25.92 -9.44
C PHE A 359 1.26 25.32 -8.24
N ARG A 360 1.82 25.46 -7.03
CA ARG A 360 1.15 25.03 -5.80
C ARG A 360 -0.19 25.74 -5.61
N ASP A 361 -0.23 27.06 -5.78
CA ASP A 361 -1.46 27.84 -5.59
C ASP A 361 -2.55 27.38 -6.58
N ALA A 362 -2.15 27.05 -7.82
CA ALA A 362 -3.06 26.47 -8.81
C ALA A 362 -3.54 25.05 -8.46
N VAL A 363 -2.72 24.23 -7.79
CA VAL A 363 -3.11 22.92 -7.26
C VAL A 363 -4.07 23.07 -6.09
N ILE A 364 -3.77 23.96 -5.13
CA ILE A 364 -4.64 24.23 -3.98
C ILE A 364 -6.00 24.72 -4.43
N LYS A 365 -6.06 25.65 -5.39
CA LYS A 365 -7.33 26.12 -5.97
C LYS A 365 -8.17 24.97 -6.53
N ARG A 366 -7.56 24.04 -7.28
CA ARG A 366 -8.26 22.86 -7.82
C ARG A 366 -8.77 21.92 -6.72
N ILE A 367 -8.04 21.81 -5.61
CA ILE A 367 -8.47 21.02 -4.46
C ILE A 367 -9.70 21.66 -3.81
N ASP A 368 -9.68 22.99 -3.60
CA ASP A 368 -10.82 23.74 -3.06
C ASP A 368 -12.05 23.66 -3.98
N GLU A 369 -11.84 23.62 -5.30
CA GLU A 369 -12.90 23.44 -6.31
C GLU A 369 -13.39 21.98 -6.45
N GLY A 370 -12.76 21.02 -5.76
CA GLY A 370 -13.08 19.60 -5.91
C GLY A 370 -12.74 19.02 -7.30
N ALA A 371 -11.84 19.66 -8.05
CA ALA A 371 -11.46 19.31 -9.42
C ALA A 371 -10.53 18.08 -9.47
N VAL A 372 -10.99 16.95 -8.93
CA VAL A 372 -10.23 15.69 -8.84
C VAL A 372 -9.73 15.23 -10.21
N LYS A 373 -10.56 15.34 -11.24
CA LYS A 373 -10.19 14.92 -12.61
C LYS A 373 -8.95 15.66 -13.11
N ASP A 374 -8.91 16.98 -12.99
CA ASP A 374 -7.78 17.81 -13.39
C ASP A 374 -6.50 17.43 -12.63
N LEU A 375 -6.62 17.14 -11.34
CA LEU A 375 -5.49 16.72 -10.50
C LEU A 375 -4.94 15.35 -10.94
N VAL A 376 -5.83 14.39 -11.23
CA VAL A 376 -5.46 13.05 -11.70
C VAL A 376 -4.83 13.09 -13.10
N GLU A 377 -5.25 14.01 -13.97
CA GLU A 377 -4.61 14.21 -15.29
C GLU A 377 -3.15 14.69 -15.19
N MET A 378 -2.77 15.26 -14.05
CA MET A 378 -1.40 15.66 -13.72
C MET A 378 -0.65 14.60 -12.87
N ASP A 379 -1.26 13.48 -12.51
CA ASP A 379 -0.64 12.48 -11.64
C ASP A 379 0.40 11.62 -12.39
N GLU A 380 1.63 11.55 -11.86
CA GLU A 380 2.75 10.82 -12.47
C GLU A 380 2.43 9.33 -12.71
N LEU A 381 1.78 8.64 -11.76
CA LEU A 381 1.47 7.21 -11.89
C LEU A 381 0.34 6.97 -12.89
N SER A 382 -0.70 7.79 -12.87
CA SER A 382 -1.81 7.72 -13.83
C SER A 382 -1.30 7.93 -15.26
N LEU A 383 -0.40 8.90 -15.45
CA LEU A 383 0.20 9.19 -16.75
C LEU A 383 1.08 8.05 -17.26
N ILE A 384 1.96 7.49 -16.43
CA ILE A 384 2.86 6.42 -16.89
C ILE A 384 2.10 5.13 -17.21
N ARG A 385 1.06 4.80 -16.42
CA ARG A 385 0.21 3.63 -16.66
C ARG A 385 -0.59 3.77 -17.94
N GLU A 386 -1.30 4.89 -18.12
CA GLU A 386 -2.26 5.03 -19.23
C GLU A 386 -1.61 5.48 -20.54
N ARG A 387 -0.56 6.32 -20.50
CA ARG A 387 0.03 6.92 -21.71
C ARG A 387 1.32 6.24 -22.19
N GLN A 388 2.07 5.60 -21.30
CA GLN A 388 3.41 5.08 -21.61
C GLN A 388 3.49 3.55 -21.67
N ARG A 389 2.35 2.84 -21.52
CA ARG A 389 2.27 1.37 -21.51
C ARG A 389 3.38 0.76 -20.67
N PHE A 390 3.53 1.29 -19.46
CA PHE A 390 4.64 0.96 -18.56
C PHE A 390 4.64 -0.54 -18.27
N GLU A 391 5.58 -1.24 -18.90
CA GLU A 391 5.59 -2.71 -18.96
C GLU A 391 5.54 -3.40 -17.59
N PRO A 392 6.23 -2.93 -16.53
CA PRO A 392 6.12 -3.55 -15.20
C PRO A 392 4.69 -3.57 -14.63
N LEU A 393 3.84 -2.63 -15.07
CA LEU A 393 2.43 -2.53 -14.69
C LEU A 393 1.48 -3.00 -15.80
N ALA A 394 1.96 -3.81 -16.75
CA ALA A 394 1.13 -4.41 -17.77
C ALA A 394 -0.01 -5.25 -17.17
N GLY A 395 -1.23 -4.98 -17.64
CA GLY A 395 -2.46 -5.60 -17.13
C GLY A 395 -2.96 -5.05 -15.79
N PHE A 396 -2.17 -4.27 -15.07
CA PHE A 396 -2.64 -3.62 -13.84
C PHE A 396 -3.64 -2.50 -14.16
N LEU A 397 -4.71 -2.50 -13.39
CA LEU A 397 -5.74 -1.47 -13.36
C LEU A 397 -5.72 -0.78 -11.98
N GLU A 398 -6.30 0.40 -11.93
CA GLU A 398 -6.61 1.11 -10.68
C GLU A 398 -8.05 1.60 -10.79
N PRO A 399 -8.87 1.48 -9.72
CA PRO A 399 -10.19 2.07 -9.74
C PRO A 399 -10.10 3.60 -9.96
N PRO A 400 -11.12 4.24 -10.58
CA PRO A 400 -11.11 5.69 -10.76
C PRO A 400 -10.92 6.43 -9.44
N ILE A 401 -9.95 7.33 -9.38
CA ILE A 401 -9.72 8.18 -8.21
C ILE A 401 -10.80 9.26 -8.19
N THR A 402 -11.64 9.23 -7.16
CA THR A 402 -12.73 10.20 -6.93
C THR A 402 -12.52 11.04 -5.66
N PHE A 403 -11.35 10.89 -5.03
CA PHE A 403 -10.97 11.61 -3.82
C PHE A 403 -9.85 12.62 -4.08
N LEU A 404 -9.66 13.55 -3.15
CA LEU A 404 -8.60 14.57 -3.18
C LEU A 404 -7.23 13.97 -2.76
N PRO A 405 -6.10 14.61 -3.07
CA PRO A 405 -4.77 14.08 -2.77
C PRO A 405 -4.60 13.60 -1.33
N SER A 406 -4.00 12.42 -1.12
CA SER A 406 -3.87 11.80 0.21
C SER A 406 -2.68 12.35 1.03
N TYR A 407 -1.80 13.13 0.41
CA TYR A 407 -0.55 13.64 0.98
C TYR A 407 -0.25 15.05 0.44
N LYS A 408 0.50 15.94 1.09
CA LYS A 408 1.00 15.93 2.47
C LYS A 408 0.15 16.86 3.32
N PHE A 409 -0.58 16.33 4.28
CA PHE A 409 -1.35 17.12 5.22
C PHE A 409 -0.48 17.69 6.34
N ASN A 410 -0.95 18.76 6.98
CA ASN A 410 -0.57 19.04 8.36
C ASN A 410 -1.14 17.92 9.25
N VAL A 411 -0.64 17.73 10.47
CA VAL A 411 -1.15 16.67 11.38
C VAL A 411 -2.14 17.28 12.39
N GLY A 412 -3.13 16.48 12.81
CA GLY A 412 -4.15 16.89 13.79
C GLY A 412 -5.30 17.68 13.17
N LEU A 413 -6.06 18.42 13.97
CA LEU A 413 -7.31 19.07 13.52
C LEU A 413 -7.15 20.02 12.33
N LYS A 414 -5.95 20.60 12.14
CA LYS A 414 -5.63 21.42 10.96
C LYS A 414 -5.69 20.63 9.64
N ALA A 415 -5.70 19.31 9.70
CA ALA A 415 -5.74 18.42 8.54
C ALA A 415 -7.16 18.06 8.09
N LYS A 416 -8.20 18.59 8.75
CA LYS A 416 -9.60 18.26 8.45
C LYS A 416 -10.12 19.19 7.35
N LEU A 417 -10.30 18.62 6.17
CA LEU A 417 -10.69 19.37 4.97
C LEU A 417 -12.11 19.95 5.06
N SER A 418 -12.96 19.43 5.94
CA SER A 418 -14.37 19.84 6.07
C SER A 418 -14.59 21.19 6.77
N SER A 419 -13.54 21.84 7.28
CA SER A 419 -13.68 23.04 8.13
C SER A 419 -12.72 24.18 7.79
N THR A 420 -11.85 24.04 6.80
CA THR A 420 -10.80 25.02 6.49
C THR A 420 -10.32 24.90 5.05
N SER A 421 -9.76 25.96 4.48
CA SER A 421 -9.19 25.95 3.13
C SER A 421 -8.14 24.84 2.94
N ALA A 422 -7.98 24.33 1.71
CA ALA A 422 -6.92 23.38 1.41
C ALA A 422 -5.52 23.96 1.67
N ALA A 423 -5.33 25.27 1.53
CA ALA A 423 -4.07 25.93 1.85
C ALA A 423 -3.61 25.71 3.30
N ASP A 424 -4.58 25.65 4.23
CA ASP A 424 -4.34 25.43 5.66
C ASP A 424 -4.24 23.95 6.02
N CYS A 425 -4.88 23.09 5.24
CA CYS A 425 -4.86 21.64 5.45
C CYS A 425 -3.57 20.98 4.99
N TYR A 426 -3.01 21.43 3.86
CA TYR A 426 -1.81 20.83 3.28
C TYR A 426 -0.52 21.55 3.70
N SER A 427 0.55 20.78 3.90
CA SER A 427 1.87 21.32 4.21
C SER A 427 2.41 22.20 3.08
N LYS A 428 2.99 23.37 3.40
CA LYS A 428 3.64 24.27 2.42
C LYS A 428 4.94 23.71 1.84
N THR A 429 5.52 22.69 2.48
CA THR A 429 6.83 22.14 2.13
C THR A 429 6.80 21.15 0.96
N ARG A 430 5.63 20.58 0.66
CA ARG A 430 5.42 19.53 -0.35
C ARG A 430 4.16 19.79 -1.13
N MET A 431 4.17 19.49 -2.42
CA MET A 431 2.97 19.55 -3.25
C MET A 431 1.97 18.49 -2.78
N PRO A 432 0.66 18.79 -2.76
CA PRO A 432 -0.35 17.76 -2.63
C PRO A 432 -0.17 16.67 -3.71
N ALA A 433 -0.33 15.40 -3.37
CA ALA A 433 -0.12 14.26 -4.26
C ALA A 433 -0.93 13.02 -3.86
N TYR A 434 -1.19 12.16 -4.85
CA TYR A 434 -1.79 10.84 -4.69
C TYR A 434 -0.69 9.80 -4.45
N CYS A 435 -0.14 9.79 -3.25
CA CYS A 435 0.96 8.89 -2.89
C CYS A 435 0.47 7.48 -2.56
N ASP A 436 -0.71 7.36 -1.97
CA ASP A 436 -1.28 6.11 -1.44
C ASP A 436 -2.22 5.48 -2.48
N ARG A 437 -1.86 4.30 -3.01
CA ARG A 437 -2.47 3.73 -4.23
C ARG A 437 -2.80 2.24 -4.09
N ILE A 438 -3.82 1.76 -4.80
CA ILE A 438 -4.19 0.34 -4.87
C ILE A 438 -4.40 -0.06 -6.33
N LEU A 439 -3.48 -0.86 -6.87
CA LEU A 439 -3.55 -1.41 -8.23
C LEU A 439 -3.85 -2.90 -8.15
N PHE A 440 -4.54 -3.44 -9.16
CA PHE A 440 -4.91 -4.84 -9.23
C PHE A 440 -4.75 -5.41 -10.65
N ARG A 441 -4.47 -6.71 -10.76
CA ARG A 441 -4.32 -7.44 -12.02
C ARG A 441 -4.84 -8.86 -11.88
N ALA A 442 -5.54 -9.35 -12.90
CA ALA A 442 -5.79 -10.77 -13.07
C ALA A 442 -4.79 -11.37 -14.07
N THR A 443 -4.34 -12.59 -13.83
CA THR A 443 -3.44 -13.33 -14.73
C THR A 443 -4.05 -14.68 -15.06
N ASP A 444 -4.20 -14.96 -16.35
CA ASP A 444 -4.60 -16.27 -16.83
C ASP A 444 -3.40 -17.22 -16.73
N LEU A 445 -3.40 -18.06 -15.70
CA LEU A 445 -2.35 -19.05 -15.48
C LEU A 445 -2.54 -20.33 -16.33
N SER A 446 -3.64 -20.46 -17.09
CA SER A 446 -3.82 -21.57 -18.03
C SER A 446 -2.91 -21.45 -19.25
N GLN A 447 -2.49 -20.23 -19.58
CA GLN A 447 -1.59 -19.97 -20.70
C GLN A 447 -0.13 -20.23 -20.31
N PRO A 448 0.63 -20.97 -21.13
CA PRO A 448 2.06 -21.14 -20.89
C PRO A 448 2.76 -19.78 -20.99
N ARG A 449 3.66 -19.49 -20.05
CA ARG A 449 4.56 -18.33 -20.19
C ARG A 449 5.75 -18.79 -21.01
N PRO A 450 6.18 -18.02 -22.02
CA PRO A 450 7.49 -18.24 -22.61
C PRO A 450 8.57 -18.07 -21.54
N PHE A 451 9.57 -18.94 -21.52
CA PHE A 451 10.68 -18.93 -20.56
C PHE A 451 11.39 -17.56 -20.48
N ASN A 452 11.45 -16.82 -21.59
CA ASN A 452 11.99 -15.45 -21.66
C ASN A 452 11.21 -14.42 -20.83
N ALA A 453 9.99 -14.74 -20.38
CA ALA A 453 9.21 -13.92 -19.44
C ALA A 453 9.54 -14.18 -17.97
N LEU A 454 10.25 -15.28 -17.64
CA LEU A 454 10.72 -15.57 -16.28
C LEU A 454 12.03 -14.83 -15.95
N VAL A 455 12.82 -14.54 -16.98
CA VAL A 455 14.15 -13.93 -16.88
C VAL A 455 14.16 -12.74 -17.82
N PRO A 456 13.68 -11.55 -17.40
CA PRO A 456 13.59 -10.37 -18.26
C PRO A 456 14.97 -10.07 -18.85
N HIS A 457 15.15 -10.38 -20.14
CA HIS A 457 16.33 -9.94 -20.86
C HIS A 457 16.14 -8.44 -21.08
N THR A 458 16.89 -7.69 -20.27
CA THR A 458 17.11 -6.25 -20.30
C THR A 458 16.64 -5.55 -21.58
N ARG A 459 15.66 -4.64 -21.41
CA ARG A 459 15.32 -3.52 -22.30
C ARG A 459 15.00 -3.90 -23.76
N SER A 460 13.71 -4.13 -24.10
CA SER A 460 13.05 -3.55 -25.30
C SER A 460 11.87 -4.37 -25.86
N HIS A 461 10.91 -4.80 -25.06
CA HIS A 461 9.61 -5.15 -25.62
C HIS A 461 8.53 -4.36 -24.89
N MET A 462 8.29 -3.13 -25.35
CA MET A 462 7.00 -2.49 -25.08
C MET A 462 5.93 -3.47 -25.52
N MET A 463 5.00 -3.78 -24.62
CA MET A 463 3.88 -4.65 -24.94
C MET A 463 3.16 -4.08 -26.16
N THR A 464 2.81 -4.94 -27.12
CA THR A 464 1.98 -4.52 -28.25
C THR A 464 0.67 -3.94 -27.72
N GLU A 465 0.07 -3.03 -28.48
CA GLU A 465 -1.20 -2.42 -28.07
C GLU A 465 -2.29 -3.47 -27.84
N ASP A 466 -2.34 -4.52 -28.67
CA ASP A 466 -3.31 -5.60 -28.55
C ASP A 466 -3.09 -6.43 -27.30
N ASN A 467 -1.84 -6.81 -27.00
CA ASN A 467 -1.52 -7.53 -25.78
C ASN A 467 -1.86 -6.68 -24.54
N TRP A 468 -1.54 -5.38 -24.57
CA TRP A 468 -1.88 -4.44 -23.50
C TRP A 468 -3.38 -4.37 -23.25
N LYS A 469 -4.17 -4.22 -24.32
CA LYS A 469 -5.64 -4.20 -24.25
C LYS A 469 -6.20 -5.53 -23.75
N ALA A 470 -5.69 -6.66 -24.25
CA ALA A 470 -6.13 -7.99 -23.85
C ALA A 470 -5.89 -8.27 -22.35
N ALA A 471 -4.70 -7.94 -21.84
CA ALA A 471 -4.38 -8.13 -20.42
C ALA A 471 -5.28 -7.29 -19.49
N ARG A 472 -5.58 -6.05 -19.90
CA ARG A 472 -6.51 -5.17 -19.17
C ARG A 472 -7.95 -5.67 -19.25
N ALA A 473 -8.40 -6.10 -20.44
CA ALA A 473 -9.74 -6.67 -20.62
C ALA A 473 -9.94 -7.93 -19.76
N TYR A 474 -8.96 -8.83 -19.73
CA TYR A 474 -8.98 -10.00 -18.86
C TYR A 474 -9.11 -9.60 -17.38
N THR A 475 -8.33 -8.60 -16.94
CA THR A 475 -8.40 -8.06 -15.58
C THR A 475 -9.78 -7.49 -15.25
N THR A 476 -10.36 -6.67 -16.13
CA THR A 476 -11.71 -6.08 -15.95
C THR A 476 -12.79 -7.16 -15.87
N ASN A 477 -12.65 -8.25 -16.63
CA ASN A 477 -13.63 -9.33 -16.61
C ASN A 477 -13.58 -10.09 -15.28
N CYS A 478 -12.38 -10.36 -14.77
CA CYS A 478 -12.13 -11.21 -13.61
C CYS A 478 -12.27 -10.48 -12.26
N ILE A 479 -11.94 -9.20 -12.20
CA ILE A 479 -11.89 -8.43 -10.95
C ILE A 479 -12.70 -7.16 -11.11
N GLN A 480 -13.77 -7.04 -10.33
CA GLN A 480 -14.59 -5.83 -10.25
C GLN A 480 -14.22 -5.06 -8.98
N TRP A 481 -13.96 -3.75 -9.08
CA TRP A 481 -13.89 -2.91 -7.90
C TRP A 481 -15.31 -2.43 -7.54
N LEU A 482 -15.63 -2.44 -6.25
CA LEU A 482 -16.93 -2.01 -5.73
C LEU A 482 -16.87 -0.58 -5.19
N TYR A 483 -15.76 -0.23 -4.54
CA TYR A 483 -15.44 1.14 -4.16
C TYR A 483 -13.93 1.36 -4.07
N TYR A 484 -13.53 2.63 -4.12
CA TYR A 484 -12.17 3.10 -3.85
C TYR A 484 -12.24 4.50 -3.24
N HIS A 485 -11.78 4.66 -2.01
CA HIS A 485 -11.92 5.91 -1.28
C HIS A 485 -10.73 6.20 -0.38
N CYS A 486 -10.72 7.43 0.12
CA CYS A 486 -9.74 7.96 1.05
C CYS A 486 -10.47 8.46 2.30
N ALA A 487 -10.04 8.04 3.49
CA ALA A 487 -10.63 8.46 4.76
C ALA A 487 -10.07 9.83 5.18
N SER A 488 -10.58 10.88 4.55
CA SER A 488 -10.07 12.25 4.70
C SER A 488 -10.22 12.82 6.12
N ASP A 489 -11.13 12.27 6.93
CA ASP A 489 -11.40 12.61 8.31
C ASP A 489 -10.38 12.02 9.30
N VAL A 490 -9.60 11.02 8.87
CA VAL A 490 -8.47 10.51 9.64
C VAL A 490 -7.33 11.53 9.59
N VAL A 491 -7.04 12.16 10.73
CA VAL A 491 -6.04 13.25 10.84
C VAL A 491 -4.77 12.85 11.61
N TRP A 492 -4.59 11.54 11.80
CA TRP A 492 -3.55 11.00 12.67
C TRP A 492 -2.15 11.01 12.05
N SER A 493 -2.08 11.00 10.71
CA SER A 493 -0.84 11.07 9.92
C SER A 493 -0.91 12.25 8.95
N ASP A 494 0.23 12.62 8.36
CA ASP A 494 0.30 13.53 7.22
C ASP A 494 -0.13 12.86 5.89
N HIS A 495 -0.42 11.56 5.95
CA HIS A 495 -1.14 10.79 4.94
C HIS A 495 -2.57 10.49 5.39
N LYS A 496 -3.48 10.41 4.42
CA LYS A 496 -4.84 9.90 4.60
C LYS A 496 -4.89 8.43 4.16
N PRO A 497 -5.49 7.55 4.96
CA PRO A 497 -5.57 6.13 4.59
C PRO A 497 -6.52 5.93 3.42
N VAL A 498 -6.20 4.96 2.57
CA VAL A 498 -6.93 4.65 1.33
C VAL A 498 -7.40 3.21 1.38
N ALA A 499 -8.62 2.93 0.91
CA ALA A 499 -9.18 1.58 0.85
C ALA A 499 -9.98 1.33 -0.43
N ALA A 500 -9.97 0.07 -0.88
CA ALA A 500 -10.78 -0.43 -1.98
C ALA A 500 -11.32 -1.83 -1.69
N LEU A 501 -12.55 -2.09 -2.12
CA LEU A 501 -13.16 -3.42 -2.09
C LEU A 501 -13.25 -3.98 -3.50
N PHE A 502 -12.86 -5.25 -3.65
CA PHE A 502 -12.88 -5.97 -4.92
C PHE A 502 -13.75 -7.23 -4.83
N SER A 503 -14.47 -7.54 -5.92
CA SER A 503 -15.14 -8.81 -6.16
C SER A 503 -14.33 -9.61 -7.19
N LEU A 504 -13.90 -10.81 -6.81
CA LEU A 504 -13.12 -11.71 -7.65
C LEU A 504 -14.03 -12.80 -8.22
N LYS A 505 -14.19 -12.80 -9.55
CA LYS A 505 -15.03 -13.77 -10.26
C LYS A 505 -14.31 -15.09 -10.44
N LEU A 506 -14.64 -16.05 -9.59
CA LEU A 506 -13.93 -17.32 -9.51
C LEU A 506 -14.09 -18.18 -10.76
N ASP A 507 -15.24 -18.08 -11.43
CA ASP A 507 -15.49 -18.81 -12.68
C ASP A 507 -14.52 -18.42 -13.80
N LEU A 508 -13.95 -17.21 -13.71
CA LEU A 508 -12.99 -16.68 -14.69
C LEU A 508 -11.53 -16.78 -14.22
N LEU A 509 -11.30 -16.74 -12.90
CA LEU A 509 -9.96 -16.79 -12.30
C LEU A 509 -9.47 -18.21 -12.04
N SER A 510 -10.36 -19.13 -11.68
CA SER A 510 -10.01 -20.50 -11.30
C SER A 510 -9.76 -21.35 -12.54
N THR A 511 -8.67 -22.09 -12.53
CA THR A 511 -8.44 -23.21 -13.45
C THR A 511 -8.93 -24.51 -12.80
N GLU A 512 -9.42 -25.47 -13.59
CA GLU A 512 -9.73 -26.84 -13.09
C GLU A 512 -8.47 -27.62 -12.69
N ARG A 513 -7.28 -27.12 -13.06
CA ARG A 513 -5.99 -27.73 -12.73
C ARG A 513 -4.99 -26.66 -12.32
N HIS A 514 -4.53 -26.79 -11.07
CA HIS A 514 -3.44 -26.06 -10.42
C HIS A 514 -3.69 -24.56 -10.20
N ALA A 515 -3.98 -24.18 -8.94
CA ALA A 515 -3.92 -22.78 -8.45
C ALA A 515 -2.52 -22.15 -8.55
N SER A 516 -1.53 -22.92 -8.96
CA SER A 516 -0.12 -22.58 -8.89
C SER A 516 0.61 -23.05 -10.13
N ARG A 517 1.27 -22.13 -10.82
CA ARG A 517 2.36 -22.53 -11.72
C ARG A 517 3.55 -22.93 -10.85
N ALA A 518 3.74 -24.24 -10.63
CA ALA A 518 5.00 -24.73 -10.09
C ALA A 518 6.04 -24.64 -11.21
N LEU A 519 7.10 -23.86 -10.98
CA LEU A 519 8.25 -23.85 -11.89
C LEU A 519 8.90 -25.24 -11.84
N GLN A 520 9.42 -25.71 -12.98
CA GLN A 520 10.28 -26.89 -12.96
C GLN A 520 11.57 -26.54 -12.19
N PRO A 521 12.23 -27.50 -11.52
CA PRO A 521 13.43 -27.22 -10.72
C PRO A 521 14.52 -26.44 -11.49
N GLU A 522 14.73 -26.75 -12.77
CA GLU A 522 15.70 -26.03 -13.62
C GLU A 522 15.31 -24.57 -13.90
N GLU A 523 14.01 -24.28 -14.00
CA GLU A 523 13.50 -22.91 -14.21
C GLU A 523 13.62 -22.09 -12.92
N GLU A 524 13.39 -22.74 -11.78
CA GLU A 524 13.59 -22.17 -10.45
C GLU A 524 15.06 -21.81 -10.21
N ASP A 525 16.00 -22.71 -10.47
CA ASP A 525 17.43 -22.45 -10.31
C ASP A 525 17.87 -21.24 -11.16
N LYS A 526 17.43 -21.18 -12.41
CA LYS A 526 17.74 -20.06 -13.33
C LYS A 526 17.14 -18.74 -12.83
N LEU A 527 15.91 -18.76 -12.30
CA LEU A 527 15.27 -17.59 -11.72
C LEU A 527 16.04 -17.12 -10.48
N ILE A 528 16.38 -18.02 -9.56
CA ILE A 528 17.14 -17.71 -8.34
C ILE A 528 18.52 -17.13 -8.69
N GLU A 529 19.23 -17.73 -9.66
CA GLU A 529 20.52 -17.24 -10.13
C GLU A 529 20.40 -15.82 -10.71
N TRP A 530 19.42 -15.61 -11.61
CA TRP A 530 19.20 -14.31 -12.23
C TRP A 530 18.81 -13.25 -11.18
N VAL A 531 17.89 -13.55 -10.26
CA VAL A 531 17.47 -12.65 -9.18
C VAL A 531 18.67 -12.25 -8.34
N THR A 532 19.49 -13.23 -7.96
CA THR A 532 20.70 -13.00 -7.17
C THR A 532 21.67 -12.08 -7.89
N LYS A 533 21.84 -12.26 -9.20
CA LYS A 533 22.70 -11.44 -10.04
C LYS A 533 22.17 -10.02 -10.23
N GLU A 534 20.88 -9.85 -10.51
CA GLU A 534 20.26 -8.54 -10.76
C GLU A 534 20.14 -7.71 -9.49
N ARG A 535 19.78 -8.32 -8.36
CA ARG A 535 19.87 -7.66 -7.05
C ARG A 535 21.27 -7.10 -6.86
N ARG A 536 22.33 -7.93 -7.01
CA ARG A 536 23.74 -7.49 -6.92
C ARG A 536 24.12 -6.39 -7.91
N LYS A 537 23.62 -6.39 -9.15
CA LYS A 537 23.93 -5.34 -10.14
C LYS A 537 23.36 -3.98 -9.74
N ARG A 538 22.11 -3.92 -9.27
CA ARG A 538 21.51 -2.68 -8.74
C ARG A 538 22.37 -2.11 -7.61
N PHE A 539 22.85 -2.96 -6.71
CA PHE A 539 23.77 -2.57 -5.63
C PHE A 539 25.10 -2.03 -6.15
N LYS A 540 25.70 -2.65 -7.18
CA LYS A 540 26.95 -2.15 -7.76
C LYS A 540 26.79 -0.74 -8.32
N ASN A 541 25.76 -0.47 -9.11
CA ASN A 541 25.55 0.86 -9.70
C ASN A 541 25.31 1.94 -8.63
N VAL A 542 24.56 1.60 -7.57
CA VAL A 542 24.33 2.52 -6.44
C VAL A 542 25.60 2.71 -5.60
N LEU A 543 26.38 1.66 -5.36
CA LEU A 543 27.66 1.76 -4.67
C LEU A 543 28.68 2.53 -5.49
N TYR A 544 28.85 2.29 -6.79
CA TYR A 544 29.78 3.07 -7.64
C TYR A 544 29.38 4.55 -7.69
N GLY A 545 28.09 4.86 -7.85
CA GLY A 545 27.59 6.24 -7.75
C GLY A 545 27.81 6.84 -6.35
N SER A 546 27.64 6.05 -5.29
CA SER A 546 27.87 6.47 -3.91
C SER A 546 29.36 6.61 -3.56
N TRP A 547 30.25 5.79 -4.13
CA TRP A 547 31.70 5.89 -3.98
C TRP A 547 32.21 7.12 -4.72
N VAL A 548 31.73 7.39 -5.93
CA VAL A 548 32.03 8.64 -6.64
C VAL A 548 31.47 9.83 -5.85
N PHE A 549 30.25 9.77 -5.36
CA PHE A 549 29.68 10.84 -4.53
C PHE A 549 30.42 11.02 -3.20
N ARG A 550 30.81 9.95 -2.51
CA ARG A 550 31.61 9.98 -1.28
C ARG A 550 33.02 10.48 -1.55
N LEU A 551 33.64 10.08 -2.65
CA LEU A 551 34.93 10.59 -3.09
C LEU A 551 34.82 12.08 -3.40
N VAL A 552 33.78 12.50 -4.11
CA VAL A 552 33.50 13.91 -4.40
C VAL A 552 33.25 14.68 -3.11
N VAL A 553 32.45 14.17 -2.17
CA VAL A 553 32.20 14.83 -0.87
C VAL A 553 33.45 14.85 -0.01
N VAL A 554 34.23 13.77 0.07
CA VAL A 554 35.50 13.72 0.82
C VAL A 554 36.54 14.64 0.19
N VAL A 555 36.62 14.70 -1.14
CA VAL A 555 37.48 15.64 -1.87
C VAL A 555 36.98 17.07 -1.69
N PHE A 556 35.68 17.32 -1.73
CA PHE A 556 35.11 18.66 -1.59
C PHE A 556 35.23 19.19 -0.16
N VAL A 557 34.92 18.35 0.83
CA VAL A 557 35.13 18.63 2.27
C VAL A 557 36.62 18.70 2.58
N GLY A 558 37.44 17.82 2.01
CA GLY A 558 38.90 17.86 2.14
C GLY A 558 39.50 19.13 1.53
N CYS A 559 39.03 19.54 0.34
CA CYS A 559 39.38 20.81 -0.29
C CYS A 559 38.91 21.98 0.56
N LEU A 560 37.67 22.01 1.06
CA LEU A 560 37.18 23.03 1.98
C LEU A 560 38.04 23.11 3.25
N VAL A 561 38.31 21.98 3.90
CA VAL A 561 39.15 21.89 5.11
C VAL A 561 40.62 22.21 4.83
N TRP A 562 41.10 22.06 3.60
CA TRP A 562 42.44 22.44 3.18
C TRP A 562 42.54 23.91 2.70
N TRP A 563 41.43 24.49 2.24
CA TRP A 563 41.32 25.89 1.82
C TRP A 563 41.04 26.84 2.99
N ILE A 564 40.20 26.42 3.94
CA ILE A 564 39.82 27.20 5.14
C ILE A 564 41.05 27.64 5.97
N PRO A 565 42.13 26.84 6.12
CA PRO A 565 43.35 27.27 6.81
C PRO A 565 44.25 28.20 5.98
N LYS A 566 44.07 28.27 4.65
CA LYS A 566 44.87 29.13 3.76
C LYS A 566 44.29 30.55 3.60
N MET A 567 43.09 30.80 4.11
CA MET A 567 42.51 32.14 4.24
C MET A 567 42.87 32.73 5.61
N ALA A 568 44.12 33.18 5.75
CA ALA A 568 44.72 33.66 6.99
C ALA A 568 44.10 34.96 7.59
N ASP A 569 42.99 35.48 7.05
CA ASP A 569 42.42 36.76 7.50
C ASP A 569 41.08 36.67 8.26
N TRP A 570 40.51 35.47 8.48
CA TRP A 570 39.23 35.36 9.21
C TRP A 570 39.33 35.68 10.70
N LYS A 571 40.49 35.46 11.33
CA LYS A 571 40.72 35.84 12.74
C LYS A 571 40.79 37.36 12.94
N ARG A 572 41.13 38.14 11.90
CA ARG A 572 41.11 39.61 11.95
C ARG A 572 39.71 40.19 11.78
N LEU A 573 38.83 39.54 11.02
CA LEU A 573 37.44 39.98 10.83
C LEU A 573 36.53 39.70 12.04
N TRP A 574 36.80 38.64 12.81
CA TRP A 574 36.02 38.29 14.00
C TRP A 574 36.41 39.07 15.27
N ALA A 575 37.62 39.62 15.33
CA ALA A 575 38.08 40.44 16.45
C ALA A 575 37.41 41.83 16.52
N THR A 576 36.74 42.26 15.45
CA THR A 576 36.10 43.59 15.36
C THR A 576 34.62 43.59 15.79
N TYR A 577 34.00 42.42 15.98
CA TYR A 577 32.53 42.31 16.12
C TYR A 577 32.01 41.56 17.37
N ILE A 578 32.86 41.20 18.33
CA ILE A 578 32.42 40.56 19.59
C ILE A 578 32.85 41.40 20.79
N PRO A 579 31.91 41.90 21.62
CA PRO A 579 32.23 42.56 22.88
C PRO A 579 32.91 41.58 23.85
N HIS A 580 33.96 42.05 24.52
CA HIS A 580 34.89 41.32 25.40
C HIS A 580 34.29 40.55 26.61
N ARG A 581 32.97 40.34 26.72
CA ARG A 581 32.34 39.70 27.89
C ARG A 581 32.00 38.22 27.76
N LEU A 582 32.15 37.59 26.58
CA LEU A 582 31.76 36.19 26.38
C LEU A 582 32.92 35.17 26.50
N ILE A 583 34.15 35.62 26.74
CA ILE A 583 35.35 34.74 26.76
C ILE A 583 35.62 34.17 28.15
N ASP A 584 35.09 34.78 29.23
CA ASP A 584 35.41 34.34 30.59
C ASP A 584 34.58 33.13 31.07
N GLU A 585 33.39 32.88 30.51
CA GLU A 585 32.51 31.77 30.94
C GLU A 585 32.83 30.39 30.33
N LEU A 586 33.71 30.29 29.33
CA LEU A 586 34.04 29.02 28.65
C LEU A 586 35.33 28.35 29.13
N SER A 587 35.94 28.84 30.21
CA SER A 587 37.25 28.38 30.69
C SER A 587 37.21 27.40 31.88
N LEU A 588 36.23 26.48 31.92
CA LEU A 588 36.26 25.34 32.85
C LEU A 588 36.25 24.00 32.09
N GLY A 589 37.43 23.38 32.00
CA GLY A 589 37.56 22.03 31.46
C GLY A 589 38.96 21.60 31.02
N LYS A 590 40.04 22.03 31.70
CA LYS A 590 41.35 21.39 31.52
C LYS A 590 41.30 19.97 32.09
N ARG A 591 41.31 18.94 31.23
CA ARG A 591 41.81 17.61 31.59
C ARG A 591 43.11 17.32 30.85
N SER A 592 44.08 16.86 31.63
CA SER A 592 45.49 16.64 31.34
C SER A 592 45.74 15.58 30.27
N ALA A 593 46.74 15.86 29.44
CA ALA A 593 47.39 14.91 28.55
C ALA A 593 48.12 13.80 29.33
N GLY A 594 48.10 12.58 28.80
CA GLY A 594 49.11 11.55 29.12
C GLY A 594 48.53 10.19 29.51
N GLN A 595 48.15 9.37 28.52
CA GLN A 595 48.52 7.96 28.40
C GLN A 595 47.83 7.34 27.17
N CYS A 596 48.64 6.70 26.32
CA CYS A 596 48.25 6.07 25.07
C CYS A 596 48.08 4.56 25.31
N PRO A 597 46.95 3.91 25.00
CA PRO A 597 46.88 2.46 25.04
C PRO A 597 47.41 1.89 23.72
N LYS A 598 48.57 1.22 23.80
CA LYS A 598 49.08 0.31 22.77
C LYS A 598 48.12 -0.87 22.64
N VAL A 599 47.54 -1.05 21.46
CA VAL A 599 46.85 -2.29 21.08
C VAL A 599 47.89 -3.22 20.45
N THR A 600 48.17 -4.33 21.12
CA THR A 600 49.00 -5.43 20.60
C THR A 600 48.10 -6.36 19.80
N VAL A 601 48.45 -6.59 18.54
CA VAL A 601 47.83 -7.61 17.68
C VAL A 601 48.40 -8.97 18.09
N GLN A 602 47.55 -9.94 18.42
CA GLN A 602 47.90 -11.36 18.42
C GLN A 602 47.12 -12.08 17.32
N GLN A 603 47.86 -12.96 16.62
CA GLN A 603 47.46 -13.78 15.48
C GLN A 603 46.33 -14.76 15.79
#